data_AF-H0VC35-F1
#
_entry.id   AF-H0VC35-F1
#
_cell.length_a   1.000
_cell.length_b   1.000
_cell.length_c   1.000
_cell.angle_alpha   90.00
_cell.angle_beta   90.00
_cell.angle_gamma   90.00
#
_symmetry.space_group_name_H-M   'P 1'
#
loop_
_entity.id
_entity.type
_entity.pdbx_description
1 polymer ?
#
loop_
_entity_poly.entity_id
_entity_poly.type
_entity_poly.pdbx_seq_one_letter_code
_entity_poly.pdbx_strand_id
1 'polypeptide(L)'
;MQEKVKSNGKLVRQELQEREVVETQINSVKSWVQETKEYLGNPTIEVDAQLQELQILLTEATNHRQNIEKLAEEQKNKYLGLCTIVPSEISLQLAEVALDLKIYDQIQEKVKEIEQSKTMSQEFSRQIQQVAKDLTTILTKLKAKTDNLVQAKTDQKVLGEELDGCNSRLMELDAAVQKFSEQHSHLSKPLAKKIGKLTELQQQTVRQAENRLSKLNQAASHLEEYNEMLELILKWIEKAKVLVHGNIAWNSANQLREQYISHQVTLRRTVSKE
;
A
#
# COMPACT_ATOMS: atom_id res chain seq x y z
N MET A 1 76.33 15.04 37.44
CA MET A 1 75.17 14.18 37.76
C MET A 1 73.85 14.95 37.89
N GLN A 2 73.78 16.06 38.61
CA GLN A 2 72.52 16.84 38.79
C GLN A 2 71.88 17.38 37.49
N GLU A 3 72.66 17.81 36.50
CA GLU A 3 72.11 18.32 35.23
C GLU A 3 71.44 17.23 34.38
N LYS A 4 72.00 16.02 34.37
CA LYS A 4 71.44 14.86 33.65
C LYS A 4 70.10 14.41 34.25
N VAL A 5 69.98 14.47 35.58
CA VAL A 5 68.73 14.18 36.30
C VAL A 5 67.68 15.27 36.04
N LYS A 6 68.08 16.55 36.00
CA LYS A 6 67.19 17.67 35.65
C LYS A 6 66.69 17.59 34.20
N SER A 7 67.55 17.19 33.26
CA SER A 7 67.21 16.99 31.85
C SER A 7 66.23 15.83 31.66
N ASN A 8 66.51 14.67 32.27
CA ASN A 8 65.62 13.51 32.20
C ASN A 8 64.26 13.80 32.86
N GLY A 9 64.23 14.54 33.97
CA GLY A 9 62.98 14.94 34.63
C GLY A 9 62.13 15.94 33.83
N LYS A 10 62.71 16.65 32.85
CA LYS A 10 61.94 17.46 31.88
C LYS A 10 61.35 16.59 30.77
N LEU A 11 62.14 15.66 30.22
CA LEU A 11 61.69 14.73 29.18
C LEU A 11 60.53 13.84 29.65
N VAL A 12 60.60 13.33 30.89
CA VAL A 12 59.50 12.54 31.49
C VAL A 12 58.23 13.36 31.66
N ARG A 13 58.34 14.64 32.05
CA ARG A 13 57.18 15.52 32.20
C ARG A 13 56.50 15.83 30.88
N GLN A 14 57.30 16.13 29.85
CA GLN A 14 56.78 16.36 28.50
C GLN A 14 56.08 15.11 27.97
N GLU A 15 56.67 13.95 28.16
CA GLU A 15 56.09 12.67 27.76
C GLU A 15 54.74 12.38 28.43
N LEU A 16 54.61 12.66 29.74
CA LEU A 16 53.32 12.51 30.44
C LEU A 16 52.26 13.47 29.91
N GLN A 17 52.64 14.71 29.60
CA GLN A 17 51.73 15.72 29.06
C GLN A 17 51.25 15.36 27.64
N GLU A 18 52.14 14.81 26.80
CA GLU A 18 51.77 14.32 25.47
C GLU A 18 50.83 13.11 25.55
N ARG A 19 50.98 12.23 26.54
CA ARG A 19 50.04 11.12 26.79
C ARG A 19 48.67 11.61 27.21
N GLU A 20 48.61 12.62 28.07
CA GLU A 20 47.35 13.23 28.52
C GLU A 20 46.57 13.82 27.33
N VAL A 21 47.27 14.40 26.34
CA VAL A 21 46.64 14.86 25.09
C VAL A 21 46.04 13.70 24.29
N VAL A 22 46.76 12.59 24.15
CA VAL A 22 46.28 11.37 23.47
C VAL A 22 45.05 10.80 24.17
N GLU A 23 45.10 10.69 25.50
CA GLU A 23 44.00 10.21 26.33
C GLU A 23 42.77 11.12 26.22
N THR A 24 42.95 12.44 26.19
CA THR A 24 41.86 13.40 26.00
C THR A 24 41.17 13.20 24.65
N GLN A 25 41.94 12.97 23.57
CA GLN A 25 41.38 12.67 22.25
C GLN A 25 40.60 11.35 22.25
N ILE A 26 41.14 10.30 22.86
CA ILE A 26 40.45 8.99 22.96
C ILE A 26 39.15 9.14 23.76
N ASN A 27 39.18 9.84 24.90
CA ASN A 27 38.01 10.03 25.75
C ASN A 27 36.91 10.86 25.09
N SER A 28 37.27 11.83 24.23
CA SER A 28 36.28 12.56 23.41
C SER A 28 35.55 11.62 22.46
N VAL A 29 36.26 10.68 21.81
CA VAL A 29 35.64 9.68 20.93
C VAL A 29 34.78 8.70 21.72
N LYS A 30 35.25 8.21 22.86
CA LYS A 30 34.47 7.32 23.75
C LYS A 30 33.15 7.97 24.20
N SER A 31 33.18 9.27 24.53
CA SER A 31 31.98 10.03 24.93
C SER A 31 30.98 10.13 23.78
N TRP A 32 31.45 10.49 22.58
CA TRP A 32 30.62 10.55 21.37
C TRP A 32 29.99 9.19 21.02
N VAL A 33 30.75 8.09 21.14
CA VAL A 33 30.22 6.73 20.92
C VAL A 33 29.07 6.44 21.90
N GLN A 34 29.21 6.83 23.17
CA GLN A 34 28.19 6.59 24.18
C GLN A 34 26.91 7.39 23.90
N GLU A 35 27.03 8.67 23.57
CA GLU A 35 25.90 9.52 23.18
C GLU A 35 25.18 8.95 21.95
N THR A 36 25.95 8.48 20.97
CA THR A 36 25.40 7.86 19.76
C THR A 36 24.67 6.54 20.07
N LYS A 37 25.21 5.69 20.96
CA LYS A 37 24.52 4.45 21.41
C LYS A 37 23.18 4.78 22.06
N GLU A 38 23.12 5.82 22.88
CA GLU A 38 21.89 6.27 23.54
C GLU A 38 20.86 6.75 22.51
N TYR A 39 21.27 7.57 21.54
CA TYR A 39 20.40 8.01 20.45
C TYR A 39 19.84 6.85 19.62
N LEU A 40 20.67 5.87 19.23
CA LEU A 40 20.22 4.69 18.48
C LEU A 40 19.20 3.84 19.26
N GLY A 41 19.25 3.87 20.59
CA GLY A 41 18.32 3.14 21.45
C GLY A 41 16.91 3.72 21.47
N ASN A 42 16.76 5.05 21.32
CA ASN A 42 15.44 5.69 21.30
C ASN A 42 15.40 6.99 20.47
N PRO A 43 15.32 6.87 19.14
CA PRO A 43 15.18 8.04 18.27
C PRO A 43 13.80 8.69 18.49
N THR A 44 13.81 9.98 18.87
CA THR A 44 12.59 10.77 19.18
C THR A 44 12.11 11.64 18.02
N ILE A 45 12.84 11.65 16.90
CA ILE A 45 12.59 12.52 15.75
C ILE A 45 11.88 11.80 14.61
N GLU A 46 11.31 12.55 13.68
CA GLU A 46 10.64 12.01 12.49
C GLU A 46 11.61 11.24 11.59
N VAL A 47 11.13 10.22 10.86
CA VAL A 47 11.93 9.31 10.02
C VAL A 47 12.88 10.00 9.06
N ASP A 48 12.41 11.06 8.39
CA ASP A 48 13.23 11.76 7.41
C ASP A 48 14.36 12.55 8.09
N ALA A 49 14.08 13.16 9.25
CA ALA A 49 15.09 13.79 10.08
C ALA A 49 16.04 12.75 10.69
N GLN A 50 15.53 11.58 11.09
CA GLN A 50 16.30 10.47 11.61
C GLN A 50 17.31 9.94 10.59
N LEU A 51 16.91 9.76 9.33
CA LEU A 51 17.82 9.36 8.26
C LEU A 51 18.92 10.40 8.04
N GLN A 52 18.59 11.69 8.03
CA GLN A 52 19.59 12.75 7.89
C GLN A 52 20.58 12.73 9.04
N GLU A 53 20.09 12.62 10.28
CA GLU A 53 20.93 12.55 11.47
C GLU A 53 21.86 11.33 11.45
N LEU A 54 21.34 10.15 11.08
CA LEU A 54 22.16 8.95 10.97
C LEU A 54 23.24 9.05 9.88
N GLN A 55 22.99 9.78 8.79
CA GLN A 55 24.01 10.04 7.76
C GLN A 55 25.11 10.98 8.26
N ILE A 56 24.75 11.97 9.09
CA ILE A 56 25.73 12.82 9.80
C ILE A 56 26.58 11.97 10.73
N LEU A 57 25.95 11.14 11.56
CA LEU A 57 26.63 10.24 12.49
C LEU A 57 27.53 9.21 11.77
N LEU A 58 27.16 8.72 10.58
CA LEU A 58 28.03 7.86 9.75
C LEU A 58 29.29 8.60 9.29
N THR A 59 29.15 9.87 8.93
CA THR A 59 30.27 10.71 8.52
C THR A 59 31.20 10.98 9.71
N GLU A 60 30.64 11.31 10.87
CA GLU A 60 31.38 11.50 12.12
C GLU A 60 32.11 10.22 12.55
N ALA A 61 31.42 9.07 12.54
CA ALA A 61 32.01 7.77 12.83
C ALA A 61 33.19 7.43 11.91
N THR A 62 33.09 7.79 10.63
CA THR A 62 34.16 7.59 9.65
C THR A 62 35.36 8.47 9.97
N ASN A 63 35.13 9.75 10.28
CA ASN A 63 36.18 10.68 10.70
C ASN A 63 36.85 10.23 11.99
N HIS A 64 36.09 9.79 13.00
CA HIS A 64 36.64 9.26 14.24
C HIS A 64 37.49 8.02 14.03
N ARG A 65 37.08 7.09 13.15
CA ARG A 65 37.89 5.91 12.80
C ARG A 65 39.22 6.28 12.15
N GLN A 66 39.19 7.18 11.18
CA GLN A 66 40.41 7.68 10.53
C GLN A 66 41.33 8.42 11.51
N ASN A 67 40.76 9.21 12.41
CA ASN A 67 41.51 9.93 13.44
C ASN A 67 42.18 8.97 14.44
N ILE A 68 41.47 7.93 14.88
CA ILE A 68 42.04 6.91 15.78
C ILE A 68 43.10 6.06 15.09
N GLU A 69 42.91 5.68 13.82
CA GLU A 69 43.95 4.98 13.04
C GLU A 69 45.21 5.85 12.89
N LYS A 70 45.04 7.13 12.57
CA LYS A 70 46.15 8.08 12.47
C LYS A 70 46.84 8.26 13.81
N LEU A 71 46.09 8.42 14.91
CA LEU A 71 46.62 8.55 16.26
C LEU A 71 47.42 7.31 16.67
N ALA A 72 46.90 6.11 16.38
CA ALA A 72 47.60 4.85 16.63
C ALA A 72 48.92 4.76 15.85
N GLU A 73 48.93 5.16 14.58
CA GLU A 73 50.14 5.18 13.75
C GLU A 73 51.15 6.24 14.22
N GLU A 74 50.69 7.42 14.64
CA GLU A 74 51.52 8.47 15.23
C GLU A 74 52.18 7.99 16.53
N GLN A 75 51.43 7.33 17.42
CA GLN A 75 51.98 6.73 18.64
C GLN A 75 53.00 5.65 18.29
N LYS A 76 52.68 4.74 17.37
CA LYS A 76 53.61 3.68 16.93
C LYS A 76 54.92 4.26 16.42
N ASN A 77 54.86 5.25 15.54
CA ASN A 77 56.04 5.88 14.94
C ASN A 77 56.87 6.65 15.97
N LYS A 78 56.21 7.36 16.90
CA LYS A 78 56.89 8.06 18.00
C LYS A 78 57.72 7.10 18.85
N TYR A 79 57.12 6.04 19.37
CA TYR A 79 57.83 5.11 20.26
C TYR A 79 58.85 4.24 19.52
N LEU A 80 58.59 3.90 18.25
CA LEU A 80 59.58 3.25 17.38
C LEU A 80 60.82 4.12 17.19
N GLY A 81 60.65 5.43 16.95
CA GLY A 81 61.76 6.40 16.85
C GLY A 81 62.56 6.55 18.14
N LEU A 82 61.96 6.25 19.29
CA LEU A 82 62.63 6.18 20.60
C LEU A 82 63.26 4.81 20.90
N CYS A 83 63.14 3.84 19.97
CA CYS A 83 63.52 2.44 20.17
C CYS A 83 62.84 1.81 21.41
N THR A 84 61.59 2.18 21.67
CA THR A 84 60.78 1.69 22.79
C THR A 84 59.41 1.22 22.33
N ILE A 85 58.68 0.54 23.21
CA ILE A 85 57.29 0.12 22.93
C ILE A 85 56.31 1.21 23.34
N VAL A 86 55.15 1.24 22.66
CA VAL A 86 54.01 2.07 23.08
C VAL A 86 53.58 1.64 24.49
N PRO A 87 53.28 2.58 25.41
CA PRO A 87 52.75 2.26 26.73
C PRO A 87 51.51 1.37 26.62
N SER A 88 51.42 0.38 27.51
CA SER A 88 50.30 -0.58 27.51
C SER A 88 48.94 0.11 27.69
N GLU A 89 48.88 1.15 28.53
CA GLU A 89 47.66 1.95 28.76
C GLU A 89 47.15 2.58 27.46
N ILE A 90 48.01 3.28 26.72
CA ILE A 90 47.66 3.90 25.44
C ILE A 90 47.28 2.83 24.41
N SER A 91 48.03 1.73 24.34
CA SER A 91 47.72 0.62 23.42
C SER A 91 46.35 -0.01 23.71
N LEU A 92 46.01 -0.19 24.98
CA LEU A 92 44.72 -0.71 25.42
C LEU A 92 43.58 0.25 25.07
N GLN A 93 43.72 1.54 25.42
CA GLN A 93 42.70 2.54 25.14
C GLN A 93 42.44 2.72 23.63
N LEU A 94 43.49 2.66 22.79
CA LEU A 94 43.36 2.70 21.33
C LEU A 94 42.63 1.45 20.79
N ALA A 95 42.91 0.28 21.34
CA ALA A 95 42.24 -0.96 20.93
C ALA A 95 40.76 -0.96 21.36
N GLU A 96 40.45 -0.51 22.57
CA GLU A 96 39.09 -0.36 23.07
C GLU A 96 38.27 0.61 22.22
N VAL A 97 38.80 1.82 21.97
CA VAL A 97 38.06 2.83 21.19
C VAL A 97 37.89 2.38 19.74
N ALA A 98 38.85 1.65 19.17
CA ALA A 98 38.69 1.04 17.84
C ALA A 98 37.58 -0.03 17.80
N LEU A 99 37.40 -0.80 18.89
CA LEU A 99 36.28 -1.72 19.02
C LEU A 99 34.95 -0.98 19.20
N ASP A 100 34.92 0.07 20.01
CA ASP A 100 33.75 0.92 20.23
C ASP A 100 33.26 1.59 18.94
N LEU A 101 34.19 1.98 18.06
CA LEU A 101 33.89 2.55 16.74
C LEU A 101 33.25 1.56 15.76
N LYS A 102 33.10 0.27 16.11
CA LYS A 102 32.18 -0.65 15.42
C LYS A 102 30.72 -0.24 15.52
N ILE A 103 30.39 0.77 16.33
CA ILE A 103 29.10 1.46 16.28
C ILE A 103 28.76 1.95 14.86
N TYR A 104 29.76 2.23 14.02
CA TYR A 104 29.53 2.52 12.60
C TYR A 104 28.66 1.47 11.91
N ASP A 105 28.93 0.18 12.14
CA ASP A 105 28.17 -0.92 11.53
C ASP A 105 26.71 -0.91 12.02
N GLN A 106 26.51 -0.59 13.30
CA GLN A 106 25.16 -0.46 13.90
C GLN A 106 24.39 0.72 13.31
N ILE A 107 25.04 1.89 13.15
CA ILE A 107 24.45 3.06 12.50
C ILE A 107 24.09 2.71 11.04
N GLN A 108 25.00 2.03 10.33
CA GLN A 108 24.80 1.65 8.94
C GLN A 108 23.63 0.66 8.78
N GLU A 109 23.51 -0.32 9.68
CA GLU A 109 22.39 -1.27 9.71
C GLU A 109 21.08 -0.54 9.97
N LYS A 110 21.06 0.41 10.92
CA LYS A 110 19.87 1.23 11.20
C LYS A 110 19.46 2.11 10.03
N VAL A 111 20.40 2.72 9.31
CA VAL A 111 20.09 3.45 8.07
C VAL A 111 19.40 2.54 7.06
N LYS A 112 19.96 1.35 6.81
CA LYS A 112 19.37 0.39 5.86
C LYS A 112 17.97 -0.06 6.28
N GLU A 113 17.76 -0.35 7.56
CA GLU A 113 16.46 -0.74 8.10
C GLU A 113 15.41 0.35 7.85
N ILE A 114 15.75 1.61 8.14
CA ILE A 114 14.84 2.74 7.97
C ILE A 114 14.57 3.01 6.48
N GLU A 115 15.59 3.00 5.63
CA GLU A 115 15.42 3.17 4.17
C GLU A 115 14.53 2.07 3.57
N GLN A 116 14.71 0.83 4.00
CA GLN A 116 13.87 -0.29 3.58
C GLN A 116 12.41 -0.10 4.03
N SER A 117 12.19 0.29 5.30
CA SER A 117 10.85 0.56 5.83
C SER A 117 10.14 1.70 5.08
N LYS A 118 10.89 2.75 4.72
CA LYS A 118 10.40 3.88 3.93
C LYS A 118 10.01 3.46 2.52
N THR A 119 10.86 2.66 1.87
CA THR A 119 10.59 2.11 0.53
C THR A 119 9.33 1.24 0.54
N MET A 120 9.18 0.39 1.55
CA MET A 120 7.99 -0.45 1.73
C MET A 120 6.73 0.40 1.94
N SER A 121 6.80 1.45 2.77
CA SER A 121 5.69 2.38 2.99
C SER A 121 5.28 3.13 1.71
N GLN A 122 6.24 3.51 0.87
CA GLN A 122 5.96 4.10 -0.44
C GLN A 122 5.27 3.12 -1.39
N GLU A 123 5.70 1.86 -1.41
CA GLU A 123 5.06 0.83 -2.22
C GLU A 123 3.62 0.54 -1.77
N PHE A 124 3.36 0.47 -0.45
CA PHE A 124 1.98 0.40 0.06
C PHE A 124 1.15 1.60 -0.38
N SER A 125 1.72 2.81 -0.30
CA SER A 125 1.02 4.01 -0.79
C SER A 125 0.68 3.93 -2.28
N ARG A 126 1.57 3.38 -3.10
CA ARG A 126 1.33 3.18 -4.54
C ARG A 126 0.23 2.17 -4.80
N GLN A 127 0.25 1.04 -4.10
CA GLN A 127 -0.78 0.00 -4.24
C GLN A 127 -2.16 0.50 -3.78
N ILE A 128 -2.23 1.22 -2.66
CA ILE A 128 -3.47 1.87 -2.19
C ILE A 128 -4.02 2.83 -3.27
N GLN A 129 -3.16 3.66 -3.88
CA GLN A 129 -3.57 4.56 -4.95
C GLN A 129 -4.07 3.81 -6.18
N GLN A 130 -3.45 2.68 -6.54
CA GLN A 130 -3.88 1.88 -7.67
C GLN A 130 -5.28 1.29 -7.43
N VAL A 131 -5.54 0.71 -6.26
CA VAL A 131 -6.87 0.19 -5.90
C VAL A 131 -7.91 1.31 -5.89
N ALA A 132 -7.56 2.50 -5.38
CA ALA A 132 -8.45 3.65 -5.42
C ALA A 132 -8.82 4.09 -6.86
N LYS A 133 -7.85 4.04 -7.78
CA LYS A 133 -8.05 4.34 -9.20
C LYS A 133 -8.94 3.29 -9.88
N ASP A 134 -8.71 2.01 -9.59
CA ASP A 134 -9.52 0.90 -10.10
C ASP A 134 -10.97 1.06 -9.64
N LEU A 135 -11.19 1.33 -8.33
CA LEU A 135 -12.52 1.56 -7.79
C LEU A 135 -13.22 2.77 -8.39
N THR A 136 -12.49 3.87 -8.59
CA THR A 136 -13.04 5.05 -9.26
C THR A 136 -13.45 4.71 -10.70
N THR A 137 -12.67 3.90 -11.40
CA THR A 137 -13.00 3.43 -12.76
C THR A 137 -14.26 2.58 -12.73
N ILE A 138 -14.38 1.60 -11.83
CA ILE A 138 -15.58 0.79 -11.63
C ILE A 138 -16.79 1.70 -11.36
N LEU A 139 -16.65 2.67 -10.46
CA LEU A 139 -17.71 3.60 -10.09
C LEU A 139 -18.17 4.47 -11.28
N THR A 140 -17.26 4.87 -12.17
CA THR A 140 -17.64 5.56 -13.41
C THR A 140 -18.39 4.65 -14.38
N LYS A 141 -17.94 3.40 -14.57
CA LYS A 141 -18.62 2.41 -15.41
C LYS A 141 -20.00 2.04 -14.85
N LEU A 142 -20.16 1.94 -13.53
CA LEU A 142 -21.45 1.70 -12.87
C LEU A 142 -22.47 2.83 -13.12
N LYS A 143 -22.01 4.06 -13.33
CA LYS A 143 -22.86 5.22 -13.64
C LYS A 143 -23.21 5.33 -15.13
N ALA A 144 -22.53 4.61 -16.00
CA ALA A 144 -22.81 4.64 -17.43
C ALA A 144 -24.19 4.04 -17.73
N LYS A 145 -24.93 4.71 -18.61
CA LYS A 145 -26.23 4.24 -19.12
C LYS A 145 -26.00 3.41 -20.38
N THR A 146 -26.86 2.41 -20.58
CA THR A 146 -26.87 1.58 -21.77
C THR A 146 -28.32 1.26 -22.13
N ASP A 147 -28.60 1.22 -23.43
CA ASP A 147 -29.94 0.95 -23.97
C ASP A 147 -30.15 -0.55 -24.22
N ASN A 148 -29.10 -1.37 -24.07
CA ASN A 148 -29.15 -2.81 -24.23
C ASN A 148 -29.10 -3.50 -22.86
N LEU A 149 -30.24 -4.07 -22.44
CA LEU A 149 -30.39 -4.74 -21.16
C LEU A 149 -29.48 -5.98 -21.01
N VAL A 150 -29.30 -6.77 -22.07
CA VAL A 150 -28.43 -7.96 -22.05
C VAL A 150 -26.99 -7.53 -21.84
N GLN A 151 -26.53 -6.52 -22.58
CA GLN A 151 -25.20 -5.95 -22.39
C GLN A 151 -25.03 -5.39 -20.97
N ALA A 152 -26.03 -4.65 -20.46
CA ALA A 152 -26.02 -4.08 -19.13
C ALA A 152 -25.82 -5.13 -18.03
N LYS A 153 -26.50 -6.28 -18.16
CA LYS A 153 -26.37 -7.41 -17.22
C LYS A 153 -25.00 -8.07 -17.29
N THR A 154 -24.46 -8.27 -18.49
CA THR A 154 -23.10 -8.80 -18.68
C THR A 154 -22.06 -7.86 -18.07
N ASP A 155 -22.14 -6.56 -18.38
CA ASP A 155 -21.24 -5.54 -17.82
C ASP A 155 -21.35 -5.50 -16.29
N GLN A 156 -22.56 -5.57 -15.75
CA GLN A 156 -22.79 -5.60 -14.31
C GLN A 156 -22.11 -6.80 -13.65
N LYS A 157 -22.11 -7.98 -14.29
CA LYS A 157 -21.42 -9.17 -13.78
C LYS A 157 -19.91 -8.95 -13.76
N VAL A 158 -19.33 -8.49 -14.86
CA VAL A 158 -17.89 -8.21 -14.96
C VAL A 158 -17.46 -7.16 -13.93
N LEU A 159 -18.24 -6.11 -13.75
CA LEU A 159 -17.96 -5.08 -12.75
C LEU A 159 -18.06 -5.61 -11.31
N GLY A 160 -18.93 -6.59 -11.05
CA GLY A 160 -18.97 -7.28 -9.77
C GLY A 160 -17.67 -8.05 -9.50
N GLU A 161 -17.19 -8.81 -10.48
CA GLU A 161 -15.91 -9.54 -10.39
C GLU A 161 -14.72 -8.59 -10.21
N GLU A 162 -14.66 -7.47 -10.95
CA GLU A 162 -13.64 -6.43 -10.78
C GLU A 162 -13.69 -5.82 -9.36
N LEU A 163 -14.89 -5.61 -8.81
CA LEU A 163 -15.10 -5.03 -7.48
C LEU A 163 -14.70 -5.98 -6.36
N ASP A 164 -15.00 -7.27 -6.49
CA ASP A 164 -14.56 -8.32 -5.58
C ASP A 164 -13.04 -8.44 -5.58
N GLY A 165 -12.41 -8.39 -6.76
CA GLY A 165 -10.95 -8.34 -6.89
C GLY A 165 -10.32 -7.13 -6.20
N CYS A 166 -10.96 -5.96 -6.28
CA CYS A 166 -10.52 -4.78 -5.51
C CYS A 166 -10.66 -4.99 -4.00
N ASN A 167 -11.75 -5.63 -3.55
CA ASN A 167 -11.96 -5.94 -2.14
C ASN A 167 -10.88 -6.89 -1.59
N SER A 168 -10.56 -7.97 -2.31
CA SER A 168 -9.50 -8.89 -1.91
C SER A 168 -8.15 -8.19 -1.79
N ARG A 169 -7.76 -7.39 -2.79
CA ARG A 169 -6.51 -6.60 -2.74
C ARG A 169 -6.51 -5.62 -1.57
N LEU A 170 -7.65 -4.99 -1.26
CA LEU A 170 -7.78 -4.08 -0.12
C LEU A 170 -7.58 -4.81 1.22
N MET A 171 -8.17 -5.99 1.39
CA MET A 171 -8.01 -6.79 2.60
C MET A 171 -6.56 -7.28 2.79
N GLU A 172 -5.90 -7.68 1.70
CA GLU A 172 -4.48 -8.05 1.71
C GLU A 172 -3.59 -6.85 2.09
N LEU A 173 -3.88 -5.68 1.52
CA LEU A 173 -3.17 -4.43 1.85
C LEU A 173 -3.36 -4.03 3.31
N ASP A 174 -4.58 -4.13 3.85
CA ASP A 174 -4.87 -3.81 5.23
C ASP A 174 -4.11 -4.73 6.19
N ALA A 175 -4.14 -6.04 5.95
CA ALA A 175 -3.37 -7.01 6.72
C ALA A 175 -1.85 -6.77 6.62
N ALA A 176 -1.34 -6.43 5.44
CA ALA A 176 0.08 -6.12 5.25
C ALA A 176 0.49 -4.84 5.99
N VAL A 177 -0.32 -3.78 5.94
CA VAL A 177 -0.07 -2.52 6.65
C VAL A 177 -0.20 -2.70 8.17
N GLN A 178 -1.10 -3.57 8.63
CA GLN A 178 -1.22 -3.92 10.05
C GLN A 178 0.04 -4.62 10.55
N LYS A 179 0.56 -5.62 9.82
CA LYS A 179 1.84 -6.27 10.15
C LYS A 179 3.00 -5.27 10.14
N PHE A 180 3.04 -4.39 9.14
CA PHE A 180 4.04 -3.32 9.06
C PHE A 180 3.95 -2.34 10.26
N SER A 181 2.75 -2.12 10.81
CA SER A 181 2.53 -1.22 11.96
C SER A 181 3.19 -1.71 13.25
N GLU A 182 3.38 -3.03 13.39
CA GLU A 182 3.99 -3.65 14.57
C GLU A 182 5.46 -3.23 14.72
N GLN A 183 6.15 -3.04 13.60
CA GLN A 183 7.55 -2.63 13.55
C GLN A 183 7.72 -1.12 13.31
N HIS A 184 6.81 -0.51 12.53
CA HIS A 184 6.95 0.87 12.06
C HIS A 184 5.66 1.69 12.29
N SER A 185 5.32 1.88 13.56
CA SER A 185 4.06 2.52 13.99
C SER A 185 3.84 3.92 13.39
N HIS A 186 4.91 4.71 13.23
CA HIS A 186 4.84 6.08 12.71
C HIS A 186 4.60 6.13 11.19
N LEU A 187 5.23 5.24 10.41
CA LEU A 187 5.01 5.14 8.95
C LEU A 187 3.65 4.50 8.62
N SER A 188 3.13 3.65 9.50
CA SER A 188 1.86 2.96 9.27
C SER A 188 0.63 3.86 9.50
N LYS A 189 0.67 4.82 10.45
CA LYS A 189 -0.43 5.76 10.72
C LYS A 189 -1.04 6.42 9.46
N PRO A 190 -0.25 7.05 8.57
CA PRO A 190 -0.80 7.65 7.35
C PRO A 190 -1.34 6.60 6.37
N LEU A 191 -0.75 5.40 6.31
CA LEU A 191 -1.23 4.30 5.48
C LEU A 191 -2.59 3.79 5.95
N ALA A 192 -2.74 3.53 7.25
CA ALA A 192 -3.99 3.11 7.87
C ALA A 192 -5.12 4.13 7.62
N LYS A 193 -4.82 5.43 7.71
CA LYS A 193 -5.79 6.49 7.36
C LYS A 193 -6.21 6.43 5.89
N LYS A 194 -5.27 6.16 4.97
CA LYS A 194 -5.58 6.01 3.54
C LYS A 194 -6.41 4.75 3.28
N ILE A 195 -6.08 3.63 3.93
CA ILE A 195 -6.87 2.39 3.86
C ILE A 195 -8.28 2.63 4.37
N GLY A 196 -8.47 3.28 5.52
CA GLY A 196 -9.81 3.59 6.03
C GLY A 196 -10.68 4.35 5.03
N LYS A 197 -10.12 5.35 4.35
CA LYS A 197 -10.81 6.07 3.27
C LYS A 197 -11.11 5.18 2.06
N LEU A 198 -10.18 4.30 1.70
CA LEU A 198 -10.34 3.37 0.60
C LEU A 198 -11.45 2.33 0.88
N THR A 199 -11.55 1.86 2.14
CA THR A 199 -12.62 0.99 2.61
C THR A 199 -13.98 1.67 2.53
N GLU A 200 -14.08 2.95 2.90
CA GLU A 200 -15.31 3.72 2.72
C GLU A 200 -15.73 3.83 1.25
N LEU A 201 -14.77 4.11 0.36
CA LEU A 201 -15.00 4.15 -1.08
C LEU A 201 -15.44 2.78 -1.64
N GLN A 202 -14.82 1.69 -1.17
CA GLN A 202 -15.22 0.32 -1.52
C GLN A 202 -16.69 0.08 -1.14
N GLN A 203 -17.07 0.37 0.11
CA GLN A 203 -18.44 0.19 0.59
C GLN A 203 -19.45 1.02 -0.21
N GLN A 204 -19.10 2.27 -0.54
CA GLN A 204 -19.95 3.11 -1.39
C GLN A 204 -20.14 2.50 -2.79
N THR A 205 -19.07 1.96 -3.37
CA THR A 205 -19.08 1.35 -4.70
C THR A 205 -19.93 0.07 -4.72
N VAL A 206 -19.82 -0.77 -3.68
CA VAL A 206 -20.67 -1.95 -3.48
C VAL A 206 -22.16 -1.57 -3.47
N ARG A 207 -22.55 -0.58 -2.66
CA ARG A 207 -23.95 -0.12 -2.61
C ARG A 207 -24.47 0.37 -3.96
N GLN A 208 -23.63 1.03 -4.76
CA GLN A 208 -24.00 1.46 -6.11
C GLN A 208 -24.17 0.28 -7.06
N ALA A 209 -23.27 -0.70 -7.00
CA ALA A 209 -23.36 -1.92 -7.79
C ALA A 209 -24.65 -2.70 -7.48
N GLU A 210 -24.97 -2.89 -6.20
CA GLU A 210 -26.20 -3.54 -5.74
C GLU A 210 -27.46 -2.79 -6.21
N ASN A 211 -27.48 -1.46 -6.08
CA ASN A 211 -28.59 -0.65 -6.55
C ASN A 211 -28.81 -0.81 -8.07
N ARG A 212 -27.73 -0.75 -8.86
CA ARG A 212 -27.81 -0.95 -10.31
C ARG A 212 -28.31 -2.35 -10.65
N LEU A 213 -27.79 -3.39 -9.99
CA LEU A 213 -28.22 -4.77 -10.18
C LEU A 213 -29.72 -4.93 -9.93
N SER A 214 -30.24 -4.36 -8.83
CA SER A 214 -31.68 -4.43 -8.51
C SER A 214 -32.55 -3.81 -9.62
N LYS A 215 -32.14 -2.65 -10.16
CA LYS A 215 -32.83 -1.98 -11.27
C LYS A 215 -32.77 -2.78 -12.57
N LEU A 216 -31.63 -3.40 -12.87
CA LEU A 216 -31.49 -4.26 -14.05
C LEU A 216 -32.37 -5.51 -13.97
N ASN A 217 -32.53 -6.07 -12.77
CA ASN A 217 -33.43 -7.21 -12.56
C ASN A 217 -34.89 -6.80 -12.74
N GLN A 218 -35.30 -5.64 -12.22
CA GLN A 218 -36.64 -5.10 -12.44
C GLN A 218 -36.92 -4.78 -13.92
N ALA A 219 -35.95 -4.18 -14.63
CA ALA A 219 -36.10 -3.92 -16.06
C ALA A 219 -36.26 -5.21 -16.86
N ALA A 220 -35.58 -6.28 -16.45
CA ALA A 220 -35.71 -7.58 -17.08
C ALA A 220 -37.08 -8.23 -16.85
N SER A 221 -37.62 -8.19 -15.63
CA SER A 221 -38.95 -8.74 -15.36
C SER A 221 -40.03 -7.98 -16.14
N HIS A 222 -39.97 -6.64 -16.17
CA HIS A 222 -40.92 -5.86 -16.97
C HIS A 222 -40.82 -6.17 -18.46
N LEU A 223 -39.61 -6.33 -19.01
CA LEU A 223 -39.44 -6.67 -20.43
C LEU A 223 -40.02 -8.05 -20.76
N GLU A 224 -39.88 -9.01 -19.86
CA GLU A 224 -40.49 -10.34 -19.98
C GLU A 224 -42.02 -10.24 -20.02
N GLU A 225 -42.63 -9.52 -19.07
CA GLU A 225 -44.08 -9.26 -19.03
C GLU A 225 -44.58 -8.57 -20.32
N TYR A 226 -43.85 -7.57 -20.84
CA TYR A 226 -44.21 -6.91 -22.09
C TYR A 226 -44.12 -7.84 -23.29
N ASN A 227 -43.12 -8.71 -23.34
CA ASN A 227 -42.97 -9.68 -24.42
C ASN A 227 -44.09 -10.72 -24.38
N GLU A 228 -44.50 -11.18 -23.20
CA GLU A 228 -45.64 -12.09 -23.03
C GLU A 228 -46.94 -11.43 -23.52
N MET A 229 -47.22 -10.19 -23.11
CA MET A 229 -48.38 -9.43 -23.60
C MET A 229 -48.36 -9.24 -25.12
N LEU A 230 -47.20 -8.89 -25.67
CA LEU A 230 -47.03 -8.74 -27.12
C LEU A 230 -47.31 -10.05 -27.86
N GLU A 231 -46.83 -11.18 -27.35
CA GLU A 231 -47.09 -12.49 -27.93
C GLU A 231 -48.59 -12.84 -27.92
N LEU A 232 -49.29 -12.52 -26.82
CA LEU A 232 -50.74 -12.68 -26.74
C LEU A 232 -51.48 -11.82 -27.78
N ILE A 233 -51.12 -10.55 -27.90
CA ILE A 233 -51.70 -9.63 -28.89
C ILE A 233 -51.45 -10.14 -30.32
N LEU A 234 -50.23 -10.58 -30.63
CA LEU A 234 -49.90 -11.13 -31.95
C LEU A 234 -50.73 -12.39 -32.26
N LYS A 235 -50.92 -13.29 -31.28
CA LYS A 235 -51.80 -14.46 -31.42
C LYS A 235 -53.26 -14.05 -31.67
N TRP A 236 -53.74 -12.98 -31.03
CA TRP A 236 -55.09 -12.46 -31.23
C TRP A 236 -55.26 -11.87 -32.63
N ILE A 237 -54.28 -11.06 -33.08
CA ILE A 237 -54.26 -10.50 -34.43
C ILE A 237 -54.32 -11.62 -35.47
N GLU A 238 -53.54 -12.69 -35.28
CA GLU A 238 -53.54 -13.82 -36.22
C GLU A 238 -54.89 -14.54 -36.27
N LYS A 239 -55.51 -14.80 -35.11
CA LYS A 239 -56.87 -15.37 -35.05
C LYS A 239 -57.90 -14.46 -35.74
N ALA A 240 -57.81 -13.15 -35.53
CA ALA A 240 -58.71 -12.18 -36.16
C ALA A 240 -58.52 -12.16 -37.68
N LYS A 241 -57.29 -12.23 -38.19
CA LYS A 241 -57.01 -12.34 -39.63
C LYS A 241 -57.65 -13.59 -40.23
N VAL A 242 -57.51 -14.75 -39.60
CA VAL A 242 -58.11 -16.02 -40.06
C VAL A 242 -59.64 -15.90 -40.14
N LEU A 243 -60.27 -15.29 -39.13
CA LEU A 243 -61.72 -15.07 -39.12
C LEU A 243 -62.18 -14.15 -40.26
N VAL A 244 -61.47 -13.05 -40.52
CA VAL A 244 -61.85 -12.08 -41.56
C VAL A 244 -61.66 -12.64 -42.97
N HIS A 245 -60.67 -13.52 -43.20
CA HIS A 245 -60.41 -14.13 -44.51
C HIS A 245 -61.19 -15.44 -44.75
N GLY A 246 -62.02 -15.87 -43.80
CA GLY A 246 -62.86 -17.05 -43.95
C GLY A 246 -63.86 -16.89 -45.11
N ASN A 247 -63.97 -17.89 -45.98
CA ASN A 247 -64.89 -17.85 -47.11
C ASN A 247 -66.35 -17.98 -46.64
N ILE A 248 -67.22 -17.05 -47.05
CA ILE A 248 -68.65 -17.05 -46.72
C ILE A 248 -69.38 -17.95 -47.72
N ALA A 249 -70.04 -18.98 -47.21
CA ALA A 249 -70.85 -19.88 -48.05
C ALA A 249 -72.28 -19.33 -48.18
N TRP A 250 -72.64 -18.87 -49.38
CA TRP A 250 -73.93 -18.21 -49.66
C TRP A 250 -75.07 -19.18 -50.02
N ASN A 251 -74.92 -20.46 -49.68
CA ASN A 251 -75.71 -21.54 -50.28
C ASN A 251 -77.10 -21.71 -49.64
N SER A 252 -77.29 -21.27 -48.39
CA SER A 252 -78.60 -21.27 -47.71
C SER A 252 -78.65 -20.31 -46.51
N ALA A 253 -79.86 -19.87 -46.13
CA ALA A 253 -80.07 -18.99 -44.96
C ALA A 253 -79.66 -19.66 -43.63
N ASN A 254 -79.85 -20.96 -43.49
CA ASN A 254 -79.43 -21.71 -42.30
C ASN A 254 -77.90 -21.73 -42.17
N GLN A 255 -77.19 -21.97 -43.27
CA GLN A 255 -75.73 -22.01 -43.30
C GLN A 255 -75.12 -20.63 -43.00
N LEU A 256 -75.70 -19.55 -43.52
CA LEU A 256 -75.30 -18.17 -43.17
C LEU A 256 -75.53 -17.85 -41.68
N ARG A 257 -76.66 -18.30 -41.10
CA ARG A 257 -76.95 -18.11 -39.67
C ARG A 257 -75.96 -18.87 -38.79
N GLU A 258 -75.60 -20.10 -39.14
CA GLU A 258 -74.59 -20.89 -38.43
C GLU A 258 -73.19 -20.27 -38.54
N GLN A 259 -72.80 -19.80 -39.73
CA GLN A 259 -71.54 -19.08 -39.92
C GLN A 259 -71.50 -17.80 -39.08
N TYR A 260 -72.58 -17.01 -39.05
CA TYR A 260 -72.69 -15.81 -38.22
C TYR A 260 -72.55 -16.11 -36.71
N ILE A 261 -73.26 -17.11 -36.20
CA ILE A 261 -73.18 -17.51 -34.79
C ILE A 261 -71.77 -17.98 -34.45
N SER A 262 -71.14 -18.79 -35.31
CA SER A 262 -69.76 -19.26 -35.11
C SER A 262 -68.75 -18.13 -35.05
N HIS A 263 -68.87 -17.13 -35.93
CA HIS A 263 -68.04 -15.92 -35.90
C HIS A 263 -68.25 -15.13 -34.61
N GLN A 264 -69.52 -14.92 -34.20
CA GLN A 264 -69.84 -14.18 -32.98
C GLN A 264 -69.32 -14.88 -31.72
N VAL A 265 -69.40 -16.21 -31.65
CA VAL A 265 -68.87 -17.01 -30.55
C VAL A 265 -67.35 -16.97 -30.52
N THR A 266 -66.68 -17.06 -31.67
CA THR A 266 -65.23 -17.00 -31.74
C THR A 266 -64.72 -15.62 -31.34
N LEU A 267 -65.39 -14.55 -31.78
CA LEU A 267 -65.07 -13.17 -31.42
C LEU A 267 -65.25 -12.90 -29.91
N ARG A 268 -66.31 -13.44 -29.28
CA ARG A 268 -66.47 -13.38 -27.81
C ARG A 268 -65.39 -14.17 -27.07
N ARG A 269 -65.04 -15.37 -27.56
CA ARG A 269 -63.99 -16.20 -26.94
C ARG A 269 -62.60 -15.60 -27.06
N THR A 270 -62.35 -14.79 -28.08
CA THR A 270 -61.09 -14.04 -28.21
C THR A 270 -61.01 -12.84 -27.28
N VAL A 271 -62.14 -12.28 -26.81
CA VAL A 271 -62.15 -11.10 -25.92
C VAL A 271 -62.28 -11.48 -24.44
N SER A 272 -62.92 -12.61 -24.09
CA SER A 272 -63.18 -13.01 -22.68
C SER A 272 -62.26 -14.10 -22.13
N LYS A 273 -61.02 -14.23 -22.60
CA LYS A 273 -60.04 -15.19 -22.03
C LYS A 273 -58.86 -14.51 -21.32
N GLU A 274 -59.14 -13.35 -20.74
CA GLU A 274 -58.54 -12.86 -19.49
C GLU A 274 -59.53 -13.15 -18.35
#